data_AF-A0A5Y9DJW4-F1
#
_entry.id   AF-A0A5Y9DJW4-F1
#
_cell.length_a   1.000
_cell.length_b   1.000
_cell.length_c   1.000
_cell.angle_alpha   90.00
_cell.angle_beta   90.00
_cell.angle_gamma   90.00
#
_symmetry.space_group_name_H-M   'P 1'
#
loop_
_entity.id
_entity.type
_entity.pdbx_description
1 polymer ?
#
loop_
_entity_poly.entity_id
_entity_poly.type
_entity_poly.pdbx_seq_one_letter_code
_entity_poly.pdbx_strand_id
1 'polypeptide(L)'
;MNEEIIDLYKKFDNNKLPLFFEKLILFINNHDKIFRKYILEDSLNSIERFKESEFFLGTTDDNLEGLVLGYSETLIRADEKEICSNVIHMVWDIATFMTDELCPSCQDANLKIASSTDRNNIYKTCDNCLITIENGQFIERPKEMIPATKEQINS
;
A
#
# COMPACT_ATOMS: atom_id res chain seq x y z
N MET A 1 -11.87 -3.68 16.30
CA MET A 1 -11.14 -3.82 15.04
C MET A 1 -12.08 -3.78 13.83
N ASN A 2 -12.97 -4.77 13.64
CA ASN A 2 -13.85 -4.84 12.47
C ASN A 2 -14.79 -3.62 12.30
N GLU A 3 -15.63 -3.32 13.30
CA GLU A 3 -16.52 -2.14 13.25
C GLU A 3 -15.75 -0.82 13.07
N GLU A 4 -14.59 -0.72 13.72
CA GLU A 4 -13.73 0.46 13.68
C GLU A 4 -13.14 0.72 12.28
N ILE A 5 -12.63 -0.31 11.60
CA ILE A 5 -12.12 -0.15 10.23
C ILE A 5 -13.24 0.14 9.24
N ILE A 6 -14.41 -0.51 9.40
CA ILE A 6 -15.59 -0.22 8.57
C ILE A 6 -16.01 1.24 8.74
N ASP A 7 -16.05 1.74 9.97
CA ASP A 7 -16.39 3.14 10.24
C ASP A 7 -15.35 4.12 9.71
N LEU A 8 -14.07 3.74 9.69
CA LEU A 8 -13.03 4.51 9.04
C LEU A 8 -13.27 4.58 7.52
N TYR A 9 -13.53 3.44 6.89
CA TYR A 9 -13.79 3.32 5.45
C TYR A 9 -15.05 4.08 5.00
N LYS A 10 -16.13 4.02 5.77
CA LYS A 10 -17.35 4.80 5.49
C LYS A 10 -17.14 6.32 5.53
N LYS A 11 -16.06 6.80 6.16
CA LYS A 11 -15.70 8.21 6.25
C LYS A 11 -14.64 8.61 5.21
N PHE A 12 -14.33 7.73 4.27
CA PHE A 12 -13.41 8.02 3.18
C PHE A 12 -13.89 9.20 2.35
N ASP A 13 -12.94 10.06 1.98
CA ASP A 13 -13.15 11.24 1.16
C ASP A 13 -11.86 11.47 0.39
N ASN A 14 -11.92 11.35 -0.94
CA ASN A 14 -10.78 11.54 -1.83
C ASN A 14 -10.09 12.90 -1.63
N ASN A 15 -10.83 13.94 -1.25
CA ASN A 15 -10.27 15.27 -0.97
C ASN A 15 -9.50 15.35 0.36
N LYS A 16 -9.58 14.30 1.18
CA LYS A 16 -8.92 14.17 2.49
C LYS A 16 -8.02 12.95 2.55
N LEU A 17 -7.46 12.54 1.42
CA LEU A 17 -6.61 11.34 1.31
C LEU A 17 -5.43 11.32 2.29
N PRO A 18 -4.68 12.42 2.53
CA PRO A 18 -3.63 12.43 3.55
C PRO A 18 -4.14 12.10 4.96
N LEU A 19 -5.27 12.69 5.36
CA LEU A 19 -5.90 12.42 6.65
C LEU A 19 -6.42 10.99 6.76
N PHE A 20 -6.95 10.43 5.66
CA PHE A 20 -7.39 9.04 5.64
C PHE A 20 -6.18 8.10 5.79
N PHE A 21 -5.10 8.35 5.07
CA PHE A 21 -3.85 7.60 5.17
C PHE A 21 -3.30 7.61 6.60
N GLU A 22 -3.17 8.78 7.23
CA GLU A 22 -2.74 8.90 8.63
C GLU A 22 -3.61 8.07 9.59
N LYS A 23 -4.93 8.04 9.37
CA LYS A 23 -5.86 7.24 10.18
C LYS A 23 -5.67 5.74 9.97
N LEU A 24 -5.30 5.28 8.78
CA LEU A 24 -4.94 3.87 8.55
C LEU A 24 -3.68 3.51 9.35
N ILE A 25 -2.65 4.35 9.30
CA ILE A 25 -1.42 4.13 10.07
C ILE A 25 -1.71 4.13 11.57
N LEU A 26 -2.54 5.05 12.05
CA LEU A 26 -2.98 5.08 13.46
C LEU A 26 -3.77 3.81 13.83
N PHE A 27 -4.65 3.33 12.94
CA PHE A 27 -5.38 2.08 13.15
C PHE A 27 -4.43 0.89 13.26
N ILE A 28 -3.42 0.78 12.38
CA ILE A 28 -2.39 -0.26 12.46
C ILE A 28 -1.68 -0.18 13.82
N ASN A 29 -1.21 1.00 14.22
CA ASN A 29 -0.50 1.21 15.48
C ASN A 29 -1.36 0.85 16.71
N ASN A 30 -2.65 1.18 16.70
CA ASN A 30 -3.58 0.86 17.79
C ASN A 30 -3.85 -0.65 17.92
N HIS A 31 -3.71 -1.40 16.83
CA HIS A 31 -3.94 -2.85 16.76
C HIS A 31 -2.65 -3.64 16.49
N ASP A 32 -1.47 -3.07 16.78
CA ASP A 32 -0.14 -3.60 16.47
C ASP A 32 0.02 -5.10 16.80
N LYS A 33 -0.38 -5.50 18.01
CA LYS A 33 -0.30 -6.90 18.47
C LYS A 33 -1.05 -7.89 17.58
N ILE A 34 -2.12 -7.44 16.90
CA ILE A 34 -2.88 -8.27 15.97
C ILE A 34 -2.16 -8.28 14.61
N PHE A 35 -1.73 -7.12 14.11
CA PHE A 35 -0.98 -7.01 12.86
C PHE A 35 0.30 -7.86 12.86
N ARG A 36 1.07 -7.86 13.96
CA ARG A 36 2.29 -8.69 14.11
C ARG A 36 2.05 -10.20 14.01
N LYS A 37 0.80 -10.69 14.12
CA LYS A 37 0.50 -12.11 13.90
C LYS A 37 0.46 -12.48 12.41
N TYR A 38 0.19 -11.51 11.54
CA TYR A 38 -0.21 -11.76 10.15
C TYR A 38 0.65 -11.02 9.12
N ILE A 39 1.27 -9.92 9.51
CA ILE A 39 2.12 -9.08 8.66
C ILE A 39 3.58 -9.30 9.05
N LEU A 40 4.44 -9.37 8.05
CA LEU A 40 5.87 -9.54 8.24
C LEU A 40 6.47 -8.35 8.99
N GLU A 41 7.41 -8.64 9.88
CA GLU A 41 7.90 -7.71 10.89
C GLU A 41 8.56 -6.46 10.28
N ASP A 42 9.41 -6.63 9.26
CA ASP A 42 10.14 -5.51 8.65
C ASP A 42 9.20 -4.57 7.86
N SER A 43 8.22 -5.15 7.16
CA SER A 43 7.17 -4.39 6.49
C SER A 43 6.34 -3.59 7.48
N LEU A 44 5.90 -4.23 8.57
CA LEU A 44 5.09 -3.56 9.59
C LEU A 44 5.89 -2.45 10.27
N ASN A 45 7.11 -2.73 10.74
CA ASN A 45 8.01 -1.76 11.37
C ASN A 45 8.25 -0.52 10.50
N SER A 46 8.25 -0.70 9.17
CA SER A 46 8.38 0.39 8.20
C SER A 46 7.08 1.20 8.11
N ILE A 47 5.94 0.53 7.93
CA ILE A 47 4.62 1.14 7.74
C ILE A 47 4.19 1.96 8.96
N GLU A 48 4.46 1.48 10.18
CA GLU A 48 4.13 2.20 11.43
C GLU A 48 4.76 3.59 11.52
N ARG A 49 5.84 3.84 10.77
CA ARG A 49 6.61 5.09 10.76
C ARG A 49 6.27 6.00 9.59
N PHE A 50 5.42 5.55 8.66
CA PHE A 50 5.06 6.33 7.48
C PHE A 50 4.39 7.64 7.86
N LYS A 51 4.80 8.69 7.16
CA LYS A 51 4.10 9.98 7.16
C LYS A 51 3.57 10.26 5.77
N GLU A 52 2.34 10.73 5.70
CA GLU A 52 1.65 11.15 4.48
C GLU A 52 2.49 12.11 3.62
N SER A 53 3.25 13.00 4.27
CA SER A 53 4.17 13.94 3.60
C SER A 53 5.30 13.27 2.82
N GLU A 54 5.68 12.03 3.15
CA GLU A 54 6.77 11.29 2.50
C GLU A 54 6.38 10.65 1.16
N PHE A 55 5.08 10.57 0.84
CA PHE A 55 4.58 9.81 -0.31
C PHE A 55 3.76 10.68 -1.28
N PHE A 56 3.76 10.29 -2.56
CA PHE A 56 2.78 10.78 -3.52
C PHE A 56 1.50 9.95 -3.36
N LEU A 57 0.48 10.52 -2.72
CA LEU A 57 -0.74 9.78 -2.40
C LEU A 57 -1.73 9.78 -3.56
N GLY A 58 -2.36 8.64 -3.81
CA GLY A 58 -3.47 8.51 -4.76
C GLY A 58 -3.05 8.73 -6.21
N THR A 59 -1.81 8.37 -6.56
CA THR A 59 -1.29 8.49 -7.94
C THR A 59 -1.60 7.28 -8.80
N THR A 60 -2.16 6.21 -8.24
CA THR A 60 -2.54 5.02 -9.01
C THR A 60 -3.86 5.27 -9.74
N ASP A 61 -4.11 4.49 -10.80
CA ASP A 61 -5.38 4.52 -11.53
C ASP A 61 -6.50 3.77 -10.77
N ASP A 62 -6.24 3.38 -9.52
CA ASP A 62 -7.17 2.59 -8.71
C ASP A 62 -8.37 3.44 -8.32
N ASN A 63 -9.57 2.86 -8.47
CA ASN A 63 -10.80 3.48 -7.96
C ASN A 63 -10.86 3.31 -6.43
N LEU A 64 -10.16 4.17 -5.70
CA LEU A 64 -10.08 4.11 -4.23
C LEU A 64 -11.47 4.16 -3.57
N GLU A 65 -12.42 4.95 -4.08
CA GLU A 65 -13.79 4.98 -3.56
C GLU A 65 -14.47 3.62 -3.70
N GLY A 66 -14.33 2.99 -4.87
CA GLY A 66 -14.83 1.65 -5.14
C GLY A 66 -14.18 0.58 -4.26
N LEU A 67 -12.86 0.65 -4.07
CA LEU A 67 -12.12 -0.26 -3.21
C LEU A 67 -12.57 -0.15 -1.76
N VAL A 68 -12.63 1.07 -1.23
CA VAL A 68 -13.08 1.32 0.15
C VAL A 68 -14.51 0.84 0.37
N LEU A 69 -15.42 1.09 -0.59
CA LEU A 69 -16.80 0.59 -0.52
C LEU A 69 -16.83 -0.94 -0.48
N GLY A 70 -16.17 -1.60 -1.45
CA GLY A 70 -16.12 -3.06 -1.54
C GLY A 70 -15.47 -3.70 -0.30
N TYR A 71 -14.44 -3.06 0.26
CA TYR A 71 -13.84 -3.51 1.49
C TYR A 71 -14.78 -3.34 2.68
N SER A 72 -15.48 -2.20 2.80
CA SER A 72 -16.43 -1.99 3.90
C SER A 72 -17.55 -3.04 3.95
N GLU A 73 -17.96 -3.57 2.79
CA GLU A 73 -18.97 -4.64 2.70
C GLU A 73 -18.40 -6.02 3.04
N THR A 74 -17.22 -6.34 2.51
CA THR A 74 -16.56 -7.63 2.73
C THR A 74 -16.04 -7.77 4.17
N LEU A 75 -15.62 -6.67 4.79
CA LEU A 75 -15.08 -6.68 6.14
C LEU A 75 -16.10 -7.02 7.21
N ILE A 76 -17.42 -6.88 6.98
CA ILE A 76 -18.47 -7.18 7.99
C ILE A 76 -18.34 -8.56 8.62
N ARG A 77 -17.80 -9.54 7.89
CA ARG A 77 -17.60 -10.91 8.36
C ARG A 77 -16.14 -11.38 8.28
N ALA A 78 -15.23 -10.45 8.03
CA ALA A 78 -13.82 -10.76 7.89
C ALA A 78 -13.17 -11.14 9.23
N ASP A 79 -12.25 -12.09 9.17
CA ASP A 79 -11.39 -12.45 10.29
C ASP A 79 -10.25 -11.43 10.50
N GLU A 80 -9.47 -11.60 11.58
CA GLU A 80 -8.37 -10.68 11.88
C GLU A 80 -7.32 -10.61 10.76
N LYS A 81 -7.02 -11.73 10.10
CA LYS A 81 -6.01 -11.81 9.04
C LYS A 81 -6.48 -11.06 7.79
N GLU A 82 -7.74 -11.26 7.41
CA GLU A 82 -8.38 -10.58 6.28
C GLU A 82 -8.41 -9.07 6.50
N ILE A 83 -8.78 -8.60 7.70
CA ILE A 83 -8.74 -7.18 8.06
C ILE A 83 -7.32 -6.63 7.95
N CYS A 84 -6.33 -7.29 8.57
CA CYS A 84 -4.94 -6.84 8.53
C CYS A 84 -4.41 -6.75 7.10
N SER A 85 -4.63 -7.78 6.29
CA SER A 85 -4.21 -7.78 4.87
C SER A 85 -4.88 -6.65 4.10
N ASN A 86 -6.16 -6.41 4.32
CA ASN A 86 -6.91 -5.37 3.64
C ASN A 86 -6.40 -3.96 3.95
N VAL A 87 -6.14 -3.69 5.24
CA VAL A 87 -5.62 -2.38 5.66
C VAL A 87 -4.22 -2.14 5.08
N ILE A 88 -3.35 -3.17 5.06
CA ILE A 88 -2.03 -3.05 4.44
C ILE A 88 -2.14 -2.81 2.93
N HIS A 89 -3.03 -3.51 2.23
CA HIS A 89 -3.28 -3.25 0.81
C HIS A 89 -3.78 -1.83 0.56
N MET A 90 -4.71 -1.32 1.37
CA MET A 90 -5.19 0.05 1.23
C MET A 90 -4.06 1.09 1.48
N VAL A 91 -3.17 0.85 2.45
CA VAL A 91 -1.97 1.68 2.64
C VAL A 91 -1.10 1.68 1.38
N TRP A 92 -0.92 0.53 0.74
CA TRP A 92 -0.18 0.40 -0.52
C TRP A 92 -0.87 1.10 -1.69
N ASP A 93 -2.16 0.86 -1.90
CA ASP A 93 -2.95 1.46 -2.99
C ASP A 93 -2.90 2.99 -2.92
N ILE A 94 -2.87 3.54 -1.70
CA ILE A 94 -2.78 4.98 -1.49
C ILE A 94 -1.35 5.51 -1.66
N ALA A 95 -0.33 4.88 -1.06
CA ALA A 95 1.01 5.46 -0.97
C ALA A 95 1.95 5.11 -2.12
N THR A 96 1.61 4.10 -2.93
CA THR A 96 2.49 3.65 -4.01
C THR A 96 2.44 4.60 -5.19
N PHE A 97 3.61 5.11 -5.57
CA PHE A 97 3.74 5.96 -6.74
C PHE A 97 3.60 5.14 -8.03
N MET A 98 2.71 5.56 -8.91
CA MET A 98 2.59 5.00 -10.25
C MET A 98 3.27 5.93 -11.25
N THR A 99 4.09 5.35 -12.13
CA THR A 99 4.83 6.08 -13.15
C THR A 99 4.05 6.19 -14.45
N ASP A 100 4.48 7.06 -15.38
CA ASP A 100 3.97 7.09 -16.75
C ASP A 100 4.56 5.98 -17.66
N GLU A 101 5.43 5.11 -17.13
CA GLU A 101 6.06 4.04 -17.89
C GLU A 101 5.14 2.81 -17.97
N LEU A 102 4.79 2.41 -19.20
CA LEU A 102 4.08 1.15 -19.44
C LEU A 102 4.97 -0.04 -19.10
N CYS A 103 4.36 -1.06 -18.49
CA CYS A 103 5.03 -2.32 -18.20
C CYS A 103 5.63 -2.93 -19.47
N PRO A 104 6.96 -3.19 -19.52
CA PRO A 104 7.61 -3.73 -20.71
C PRO A 104 7.22 -5.19 -21.01
N SER A 105 6.59 -5.88 -20.06
CA SER A 105 6.18 -7.28 -20.20
C SER A 105 4.76 -7.43 -20.73
N CYS A 106 3.77 -6.75 -20.16
CA CYS A 106 2.37 -6.87 -20.58
C CYS A 106 1.86 -5.68 -21.40
N GLN A 107 2.46 -4.50 -21.28
CA GLN A 107 2.01 -3.25 -21.92
C GLN A 107 0.60 -2.79 -21.55
N ASP A 108 -0.03 -3.42 -20.56
CA ASP A 108 -1.43 -3.17 -20.17
C ASP A 108 -1.58 -2.27 -18.94
N ALA A 109 -0.49 -2.05 -18.19
CA ALA A 109 -0.52 -1.27 -16.97
C ALA A 109 0.79 -0.50 -16.79
N ASN A 110 0.68 0.67 -16.16
CA ASN A 110 1.81 1.47 -15.74
C ASN A 110 2.57 0.82 -14.59
N LEU A 111 3.89 1.04 -14.55
CA LEU A 111 4.73 0.53 -13.47
C LEU A 111 4.55 1.35 -12.20
N LYS A 112 4.49 0.66 -11.06
CA LYS A 112 4.50 1.22 -9.71
C LYS A 112 5.91 1.17 -9.11
N ILE A 113 6.27 2.12 -8.25
CA ILE A 113 7.58 2.16 -7.58
C ILE A 113 7.46 1.70 -6.14
N ALA A 114 8.17 0.62 -5.83
CA ALA A 114 8.31 0.08 -4.48
C ALA A 114 9.77 0.18 -4.01
N SER A 115 10.00 -0.08 -2.74
CA SER A 115 11.31 -0.11 -2.11
C SER A 115 11.45 -1.32 -1.19
N SER A 116 12.70 -1.72 -0.92
CA SER A 116 13.00 -2.62 0.18
C SER A 116 12.68 -1.98 1.53
N THR A 117 12.45 -2.79 2.55
CA THR A 117 12.10 -2.33 3.91
C THR A 117 13.21 -1.50 4.57
N ASP A 118 14.47 -1.74 4.20
CA ASP A 118 15.63 -0.94 4.61
C ASP A 118 15.84 0.35 3.80
N ARG A 119 14.98 0.59 2.79
CA ARG A 119 15.01 1.73 1.86
C ARG A 119 16.26 1.85 0.98
N ASN A 120 17.07 0.79 0.87
CA ASN A 120 18.30 0.82 0.07
C ASN A 120 18.08 0.48 -1.42
N ASN A 121 17.02 -0.24 -1.74
CA ASN A 121 16.71 -0.66 -3.11
C ASN A 121 15.36 -0.10 -3.57
N ILE A 122 15.27 0.15 -4.88
CA ILE A 122 14.06 0.59 -5.56
C ILE A 122 13.68 -0.44 -6.61
N TYR A 123 12.39 -0.76 -6.65
CA TYR A 123 11.82 -1.71 -7.57
C TYR A 123 10.75 -1.04 -8.41
N LYS A 124 10.67 -1.41 -9.69
CA LYS A 124 9.46 -1.16 -10.49
C LYS A 124 8.64 -2.44 -10.53
N THR A 125 7.35 -2.35 -10.23
CA THR A 125 6.44 -3.49 -10.19
C THR A 125 5.26 -3.26 -11.11
N CYS A 126 4.77 -4.32 -11.75
CA CYS A 126 3.50 -4.30 -12.47
C CYS A 126 2.47 -5.14 -11.72
N ASP A 127 1.34 -4.55 -11.36
CA ASP A 127 0.29 -5.30 -10.63
C ASP A 127 -0.51 -6.24 -11.55
N ASN A 128 -0.49 -6.01 -12.88
CA ASN A 128 -1.20 -6.86 -13.83
C ASN A 128 -0.47 -8.19 -14.09
N CYS A 129 0.82 -8.16 -14.43
CA CYS A 129 1.60 -9.36 -14.73
C CYS A 129 2.63 -9.75 -13.66
N LEU A 130 2.64 -9.03 -12.53
CA LEU A 130 3.43 -9.33 -11.33
C LEU A 130 4.96 -9.32 -11.50
N ILE A 131 5.46 -8.78 -12.61
CA ILE A 131 6.90 -8.59 -12.80
C ILE A 131 7.47 -7.62 -11.76
N THR A 132 8.75 -7.82 -11.43
CA THR A 132 9.54 -6.90 -10.62
C THR A 132 10.84 -6.60 -11.36
N ILE A 133 11.19 -5.32 -11.44
CA ILE A 133 12.38 -4.83 -12.14
C ILE A 133 13.26 -4.08 -11.14
N GLU A 134 14.53 -4.43 -11.10
CA GLU A 134 15.58 -3.71 -10.36
C GLU A 134 16.72 -3.40 -11.34
N ASN A 135 17.18 -2.14 -11.38
CA ASN A 135 18.26 -1.70 -12.28
C ASN A 135 18.06 -2.13 -13.76
N GLY A 136 16.82 -2.12 -14.23
CA GLY A 136 16.45 -2.49 -15.60
C GLY A 136 16.43 -3.99 -15.90
N GLN A 137 16.64 -4.85 -14.90
CA GLN A 137 16.60 -6.31 -15.03
C GLN A 137 15.38 -6.89 -14.34
N PHE A 138 14.76 -7.93 -14.94
CA PHE A 138 13.71 -8.69 -14.27
C PHE A 138 14.31 -9.54 -13.16
N ILE A 139 13.72 -9.45 -11.97
CA ILE A 139 14.14 -10.21 -10.79
C ILE A 139 12.98 -11.01 -10.21
N GLU A 140 13.30 -11.98 -9.35
CA GLU A 140 12.29 -12.58 -8.47
C GLU A 140 11.77 -11.53 -7.49
N ARG A 141 10.45 -11.48 -7.29
CA ARG A 141 9.82 -10.50 -6.41
C ARG A 141 10.34 -10.69 -4.97
N PRO A 142 10.90 -9.64 -4.33
CA PRO A 142 11.27 -9.70 -2.92
C PRO A 142 10.07 -10.09 -2.06
N LYS A 143 10.33 -10.84 -0.98
CA LYS A 143 9.29 -11.27 -0.03
C LYS A 143 8.57 -10.09 0.61
N GLU A 144 9.33 -9.04 0.89
CA GLU A 144 8.86 -7.81 1.51
C GLU A 144 9.28 -6.63 0.66
N MET A 145 8.32 -5.76 0.43
CA MET A 145 8.53 -4.45 -0.16
C MET A 145 7.65 -3.47 0.59
N ILE A 146 7.86 -2.19 0.33
CA ILE A 146 7.04 -1.10 0.80
C ILE A 146 6.90 -0.06 -0.30
N PRO A 147 5.91 0.85 -0.24
CA PRO A 147 5.87 2.00 -1.13
C PRO A 147 7.18 2.82 -1.02
N ALA A 148 7.73 3.25 -2.17
CA ALA A 148 8.89 4.14 -2.18
C ALA A 148 8.49 5.57 -1.78
N THR A 149 9.38 6.29 -1.10
CA THR A 149 9.14 7.69 -0.73
C THR A 149 9.46 8.64 -1.88
N LYS A 150 8.96 9.87 -1.76
CA LYS A 150 9.32 11.00 -2.64
C LYS A 150 10.83 11.20 -2.74
N GLU A 151 11.56 11.00 -1.65
CA GLU A 151 13.03 11.14 -1.63
C GLU A 151 13.67 10.11 -2.57
N GLN A 152 13.27 8.85 -2.47
CA GLN A 152 13.78 7.77 -3.31
C GLN A 152 13.37 7.92 -4.79
N ILE A 153 12.20 8.50 -5.06
CA ILE A 153 11.72 8.70 -6.44
C ILE A 153 12.43 9.86 -7.13
N ASN A 154 12.80 10.91 -6.39
CA ASN A 154 13.43 12.11 -6.94
C ASN A 154 14.96 12.10 -6.89
N SER A 155 15.58 11.04 -6.35
CA SER A 155 17.03 10.87 -6.22
C SER A 155 17.73 10.38 -7.48
#